data_AF-A0A3N5MUF1-F1
#
_entry.id   AF-A0A3N5MUF1-F1
#
_cell.length_a   1.000
_cell.length_b   1.000
_cell.length_c   1.000
_cell.angle_alpha   90.00
_cell.angle_beta   90.00
_cell.angle_gamma   90.00
#
_symmetry.space_group_name_H-M   'P 1'
#
loop_
_entity.id
_entity.type
_entity.pdbx_description
1 polymer ?
#
loop_
_entity_poly.entity_id
_entity_poly.type
_entity_poly.pdbx_seq_one_letter_code
_entity_poly.pdbx_strand_id
1 'polypeptide(L)'
;MLSLLPEPDRASSPVTGVVLLIGITIIFAMLVLLLCLGFHLPSADSSVPAVFRIATITFIQDSEGINVRGYVTVTNTRSDNYRNRFLKVITYVNGTQTNCNIPTLNNQLFCTLNHNGVWHLYGVGTWGNKDSPTSVWPGHSDISIEYKKGVLHPGDCITLEVIDTTTNRIISRDTYPHTTTRDIQWFMNYFLNPQAA
;
A
#
# COMPACT_ATOMS: atom_id res chain seq x y z
N MET A 1 -67.39 22.24 -34.85
CA MET A 1 -66.11 22.67 -34.24
C MET A 1 -66.11 22.16 -32.80
N LEU A 2 -65.46 21.02 -32.54
CA LEU A 2 -65.37 20.38 -31.22
C LEU A 2 -63.88 20.13 -30.96
N SER A 3 -63.29 20.92 -30.07
CA SER A 3 -61.89 20.78 -29.67
C SER A 3 -61.77 19.57 -28.73
N LEU A 4 -61.03 18.54 -29.15
CA LEU A 4 -60.52 17.53 -28.23
C LEU A 4 -59.58 18.25 -27.25
N LEU A 5 -59.93 18.23 -25.97
CA LEU A 5 -58.99 18.64 -24.91
C LEU A 5 -57.82 17.66 -24.88
N PRO A 6 -56.58 18.12 -24.72
CA PRO A 6 -55.43 17.23 -24.58
C PRO A 6 -55.56 16.41 -23.30
N GLU A 7 -55.31 15.12 -23.43
CA GLU A 7 -55.27 14.17 -22.31
C GLU A 7 -54.19 14.62 -21.31
N PRO A 8 -54.47 14.63 -19.99
CA PRO A 8 -53.48 15.05 -19.01
C PRO A 8 -52.31 14.06 -19.03
N ASP A 9 -51.10 14.57 -19.29
CA ASP A 9 -49.85 13.81 -19.20
C ASP A 9 -49.81 13.06 -17.86
N ARG A 10 -50.06 11.74 -17.89
CA ARG A 10 -49.96 10.91 -16.71
C ARG A 10 -48.49 10.90 -16.29
N ALA A 11 -48.21 11.66 -15.24
CA ALA A 11 -46.92 11.68 -14.57
C ALA A 11 -46.42 10.24 -14.34
N SER A 12 -45.16 10.01 -14.74
CA SER A 12 -44.45 8.75 -14.54
C SER A 12 -44.66 8.26 -13.10
N SER A 13 -45.18 7.04 -12.98
CA SER A 13 -45.96 6.60 -11.82
C SER A 13 -45.14 6.60 -10.50
N PRO A 14 -45.80 6.82 -9.33
CA PRO A 14 -45.19 6.69 -8.01
C PRO A 14 -44.38 5.39 -7.82
N VAL A 15 -44.78 4.32 -8.51
CA VAL A 15 -44.09 3.02 -8.49
C VAL A 15 -42.67 3.13 -9.05
N THR A 16 -42.46 3.90 -10.13
CA THR A 16 -41.13 4.13 -10.71
C THR A 16 -40.22 4.85 -9.72
N GLY A 17 -40.75 5.85 -9.01
CA GLY A 17 -40.02 6.58 -7.97
C GLY A 17 -39.62 5.68 -6.80
N VAL A 18 -40.52 4.81 -6.35
CA VAL A 18 -40.26 3.86 -5.26
C VAL A 18 -39.19 2.84 -5.65
N VAL A 19 -39.26 2.27 -6.85
CA VAL A 19 -38.25 1.30 -7.33
C VAL A 19 -36.86 1.95 -7.42
N LEU A 20 -36.79 3.19 -7.91
CA LEU A 20 -35.54 3.93 -8.04
C LEU A 20 -34.94 4.28 -6.67
N LEU A 21 -35.78 4.65 -5.70
CA LEU A 21 -35.37 4.90 -4.32
C LEU A 21 -34.78 3.64 -3.67
N ILE A 22 -35.45 2.49 -3.82
CA ILE A 22 -34.97 1.20 -3.29
C ILE A 22 -33.59 0.88 -3.86
N GLY A 23 -33.41 1.01 -5.18
CA GLY A 23 -32.13 0.77 -5.84
C GLY A 23 -31.01 1.64 -5.29
N ILE A 24 -31.25 2.95 -5.13
CA ILE A 24 -30.28 3.88 -4.56
C ILE A 24 -29.93 3.50 -3.12
N THR A 25 -30.92 3.19 -2.27
CA THR A 25 -30.67 2.78 -0.88
C THR A 25 -29.85 1.51 -0.78
N ILE A 26 -30.06 0.53 -1.65
CA ILE A 26 -29.26 -0.71 -1.67
C ILE A 26 -27.81 -0.39 -2.03
N ILE A 27 -27.58 0.41 -3.08
CA ILE A 27 -26.23 0.84 -3.47
C ILE A 27 -25.55 1.60 -2.33
N PHE A 28 -26.27 2.52 -1.69
CA PHE A 28 -25.73 3.30 -0.57
C PHE A 28 -25.39 2.41 0.63
N ALA A 29 -26.24 1.45 0.96
CA ALA A 29 -25.98 0.48 2.03
C ALA A 29 -24.75 -0.39 1.74
N MET A 30 -24.55 -0.81 0.48
CA MET A 30 -23.33 -1.52 0.08
C MET A 30 -22.08 -0.65 0.20
N LEU A 31 -22.15 0.63 -0.21
CA LEU A 31 -21.03 1.57 -0.07
C LEU A 31 -20.66 1.81 1.40
N VAL A 32 -21.66 1.98 2.27
CA VAL A 32 -21.45 2.11 3.72
C VAL A 32 -20.85 0.83 4.30
N LEU A 33 -21.33 -0.35 3.89
CA LEU A 33 -20.78 -1.63 4.32
C LEU A 33 -19.30 -1.77 3.91
N LEU A 34 -18.94 -1.39 2.69
CA LEU A 34 -17.56 -1.38 2.22
C LEU A 34 -16.68 -0.44 3.06
N LEU A 35 -17.17 0.75 3.41
CA LEU A 35 -16.48 1.67 4.32
C LEU A 35 -16.30 1.06 5.72
N CYS A 36 -17.33 0.43 6.27
CA CYS A 36 -17.28 -0.24 7.58
C CYS A 36 -16.34 -1.46 7.60
N LEU A 37 -16.19 -2.16 6.48
CA LEU A 37 -15.27 -3.29 6.32
C LEU A 37 -13.81 -2.84 6.10
N GLY A 38 -13.53 -1.53 6.16
CA GLY A 38 -12.17 -1.02 5.95
C GLY A 38 -11.72 -1.15 4.50
N PHE A 39 -12.63 -1.10 3.54
CA PHE A 39 -12.25 -1.03 2.13
C PHE A 39 -11.74 0.38 1.81
N HIS A 40 -10.43 0.52 1.71
CA HIS A 40 -9.78 1.76 1.30
C HIS A 40 -9.65 1.74 -0.22
N LEU A 41 -10.16 2.76 -0.92
CA LEU A 41 -9.70 3.05 -2.27
C LEU A 41 -8.18 3.29 -2.20
N PRO A 42 -7.37 2.79 -3.15
CA PRO A 42 -5.95 3.11 -3.18
C PRO A 42 -5.80 4.63 -3.28
N SER A 43 -5.55 5.26 -2.14
CA SER A 43 -5.30 6.70 -2.08
C SER A 43 -3.88 6.89 -2.58
N ALA A 44 -3.76 7.34 -3.83
CA ALA A 44 -2.53 7.92 -4.33
C ALA A 44 -2.34 9.27 -3.63
N ASP A 45 -1.85 9.24 -2.40
CA ASP A 45 -1.33 10.41 -1.71
C ASP A 45 -0.03 10.82 -2.42
N SER A 46 -0.20 11.45 -3.60
CA SER A 46 0.83 11.79 -4.58
C SER A 46 1.86 12.80 -4.07
N SER A 47 1.67 13.30 -2.84
CA SER A 47 2.54 14.29 -2.21
C SER A 47 3.83 13.67 -1.62
N VAL A 48 3.83 12.37 -1.30
CA VAL A 48 4.98 11.70 -0.67
C VAL A 48 5.80 10.96 -1.74
N PRO A 49 7.10 11.28 -1.90
CA PRO A 49 7.92 10.68 -2.95
C PRO A 49 8.32 9.23 -2.65
N ALA A 50 8.48 8.40 -3.69
CA ALA A 50 9.04 7.05 -3.58
C ALA A 50 10.58 7.05 -3.66
N VAL A 51 11.24 7.75 -2.73
CA VAL A 51 12.70 7.78 -2.58
C VAL A 51 13.28 6.38 -2.32
N PHE A 52 12.67 5.65 -1.38
CA PHE A 52 13.01 4.27 -1.07
C PHE A 52 11.96 3.38 -1.74
N ARG A 53 12.35 2.73 -2.83
CA ARG A 53 11.44 1.96 -3.69
C ARG A 53 11.60 0.48 -3.43
N ILE A 54 10.50 -0.25 -3.28
CA ILE A 54 10.49 -1.70 -3.20
C ILE A 54 10.92 -2.24 -4.57
N ALA A 55 12.08 -2.86 -4.64
CA ALA A 55 12.60 -3.42 -5.88
C ALA A 55 11.97 -4.80 -6.16
N THR A 56 11.96 -5.66 -5.15
CA THR A 56 11.45 -7.03 -5.25
C THR A 56 10.93 -7.53 -3.91
N ILE A 57 10.01 -8.48 -3.98
CA ILE A 57 9.60 -9.30 -2.84
C ILE A 57 9.85 -10.76 -3.21
N THR A 58 10.66 -11.44 -2.41
CA THR A 58 10.96 -12.86 -2.60
C THR A 58 10.45 -13.67 -1.43
N PHE A 59 10.02 -14.89 -1.74
CA PHE A 59 9.41 -15.80 -0.79
C PHE A 59 10.24 -17.06 -0.75
N ILE A 60 10.84 -17.35 0.40
CA ILE A 60 11.68 -18.55 0.59
C ILE A 60 10.90 -19.51 1.49
N GLN A 61 10.71 -20.73 0.99
CA GLN A 61 10.11 -21.81 1.77
C GLN A 61 11.14 -22.36 2.77
N ASP A 62 10.67 -22.75 3.95
CA ASP A 62 11.48 -23.55 4.86
C ASP A 62 11.69 -24.97 4.34
N SER A 63 12.59 -25.72 5.00
CA SER A 63 12.94 -27.10 4.64
C SER A 63 11.75 -28.06 4.62
N GLU A 64 10.65 -27.70 5.27
CA GLU A 64 9.41 -28.49 5.31
C GLU A 64 8.43 -28.09 4.19
N GLY A 65 8.68 -26.97 3.49
CA GLY A 65 7.82 -26.46 2.41
C GLY A 65 6.50 -25.85 2.88
N ILE A 66 6.23 -25.87 4.19
CA ILE A 66 4.96 -25.46 4.78
C ILE A 66 4.95 -23.95 5.00
N ASN A 67 6.13 -23.35 5.21
CA ASN A 67 6.18 -21.99 5.70
C ASN A 67 7.07 -21.09 4.87
N VAL A 68 6.55 -19.92 4.58
CA VAL A 68 7.19 -18.95 3.71
C VAL A 68 7.72 -17.79 4.54
N ARG A 69 9.00 -17.45 4.34
CA ARG A 69 9.59 -16.18 4.78
C ARG A 69 9.59 -15.19 3.63
N GLY A 70 9.11 -13.98 3.91
CA GLY A 70 9.11 -12.89 2.95
C GLY A 70 10.34 -12.01 3.13
N TYR A 71 11.05 -11.76 2.03
CA TYR A 71 12.14 -10.80 1.95
C TYR A 71 11.70 -9.65 1.07
N VAL A 72 11.71 -8.44 1.61
CA VAL A 72 11.42 -7.22 0.85
C VAL A 72 12.72 -6.49 0.61
N THR A 73 13.15 -6.41 -0.65
CA THR A 73 14.33 -5.63 -1.04
C THR A 73 13.89 -4.23 -1.41
N VAL A 74 14.53 -3.24 -0.78
CA VAL A 74 14.23 -1.82 -0.94
C VAL A 74 15.49 -1.11 -1.40
N THR A 75 15.36 -0.27 -2.42
CA THR A 75 16.47 0.49 -3.01
C THR A 75 16.32 1.96 -2.66
N ASN A 76 17.39 2.59 -2.19
CA ASN A 76 17.49 4.04 -2.20
C ASN A 76 17.72 4.51 -3.64
N THR A 77 16.71 5.10 -4.26
CA THR A 77 16.77 5.49 -5.68
C THR A 77 17.54 6.78 -5.93
N ARG A 78 17.85 7.55 -4.88
CA ARG A 78 18.59 8.81 -4.96
C ARG A 78 20.09 8.60 -4.77
N SER A 79 20.86 9.63 -5.10
CA SER A 79 22.30 9.71 -4.79
C SER A 79 22.58 10.13 -3.35
N ASP A 80 21.56 10.65 -2.64
CA ASP A 80 21.70 11.13 -1.26
C ASP A 80 21.87 9.98 -0.26
N ASN A 81 22.68 10.25 0.77
CA ASN A 81 22.87 9.35 1.90
C ASN A 81 21.92 9.73 3.04
N TYR A 82 21.31 8.72 3.68
CA TYR A 82 20.41 8.94 4.81
C TYR A 82 20.93 8.27 6.07
N ARG A 83 20.97 8.99 7.19
CA ARG A 83 21.40 8.45 8.49
C ARG A 83 20.47 7.32 8.94
N ASN A 84 20.93 6.08 8.88
CA ASN A 84 20.07 4.91 9.07
C ASN A 84 19.45 4.83 10.47
N ARG A 85 20.13 5.38 11.49
CA ARG A 85 19.58 5.42 12.85
C ARG A 85 18.34 6.29 13.00
N PHE A 86 18.14 7.24 12.09
CA PHE A 86 16.99 8.15 12.11
C PHE A 86 15.86 7.72 11.19
N LEU A 87 15.98 6.59 10.51
CA LEU A 87 14.96 6.07 9.61
C LEU A 87 14.14 4.99 10.32
N LYS A 88 12.85 5.27 10.52
CA LYS A 88 11.85 4.29 10.96
C LYS A 88 11.10 3.77 9.74
N VAL A 89 10.71 2.50 9.75
CA VAL A 89 9.87 1.91 8.69
C VAL A 89 8.57 1.36 9.29
N ILE A 90 7.45 1.68 8.63
CA ILE A 90 6.13 1.10 8.89
C ILE A 90 5.72 0.29 7.67
N THR A 91 5.20 -0.91 7.92
CA THR A 91 4.75 -1.83 6.88
C THR A 91 3.24 -1.98 6.91
N TYR A 92 2.61 -1.84 5.75
CA TYR A 92 1.21 -2.18 5.52
C TYR A 92 1.13 -3.39 4.61
N VAL A 93 0.21 -4.30 4.92
CA VAL A 93 -0.13 -5.47 4.10
C VAL A 93 -1.59 -5.33 3.71
N ASN A 94 -1.86 -5.34 2.40
CA ASN A 94 -3.20 -5.16 1.83
C ASN A 94 -3.90 -3.90 2.39
N GLY A 95 -3.15 -2.80 2.52
CA GLY A 95 -3.62 -1.52 3.04
C GLY A 95 -3.78 -1.45 4.56
N THR A 96 -3.60 -2.55 5.30
CA THR A 96 -3.70 -2.58 6.76
C THR A 96 -2.32 -2.45 7.39
N GLN A 97 -2.16 -1.50 8.32
CA GLN A 97 -0.90 -1.37 9.05
C GLN A 97 -0.63 -2.64 9.86
N THR A 98 0.54 -3.23 9.65
CA THR A 98 0.96 -4.40 10.41
C THR A 98 1.65 -4.01 11.69
N ASN A 99 1.73 -4.94 12.64
CA ASN A 99 2.57 -4.81 13.83
C ASN A 99 4.07 -5.08 13.53
N CYS A 100 4.49 -4.90 12.28
CA CYS A 100 5.88 -5.03 11.85
C CYS A 100 6.61 -3.72 12.11
N ASN A 101 7.12 -3.56 13.33
CA ASN A 101 7.77 -2.32 13.73
C ASN A 101 9.28 -2.39 13.47
N ILE A 102 9.78 -1.49 12.63
CA ILE A 102 11.21 -1.23 12.45
C ILE A 102 11.48 0.18 13.00
N PRO A 103 11.81 0.32 14.30
CA PRO A 103 11.96 1.63 14.92
C PRO A 103 13.17 2.41 14.40
N THR A 104 14.13 1.71 13.80
CA THR A 104 15.36 2.25 13.23
C THR A 104 15.94 1.26 12.23
N LEU A 105 16.59 1.75 11.16
CA LEU A 105 17.30 0.91 10.19
C LEU A 105 18.75 0.57 10.60
N ASN A 106 19.25 1.17 11.68
CA ASN A 106 20.58 0.82 12.19
C ASN A 106 20.52 -0.53 12.93
N ASN A 107 21.20 -1.56 12.43
CA ASN A 107 21.15 -2.92 12.97
C ASN A 107 21.55 -3.03 14.44
N GLN A 108 22.57 -2.29 14.87
CA GLN A 108 23.01 -2.29 16.28
C GLN A 108 21.88 -1.82 17.21
N LEU A 109 21.15 -0.78 16.80
CA LEU A 109 20.01 -0.28 17.58
C LEU A 109 18.78 -1.17 17.42
N PHE A 110 18.49 -1.60 16.20
CA PHE A 110 17.34 -2.45 15.88
C PHE A 110 17.28 -3.69 16.78
N CYS A 111 18.39 -4.44 16.91
CA CYS A 111 18.46 -5.64 17.74
C CYS A 111 18.28 -5.40 19.25
N THR A 112 18.42 -4.16 19.72
CA THR A 112 18.25 -3.80 21.14
C THR A 112 16.87 -3.24 21.46
N LEU A 113 16.10 -2.88 20.43
CA LEU A 113 14.77 -2.31 20.56
C LEU A 113 13.72 -3.40 20.40
N ASN A 114 12.52 -3.15 20.93
CA ASN A 114 11.40 -4.06 20.70
C ASN A 114 10.97 -3.99 19.22
N HIS A 115 11.35 -5.00 18.44
CA HIS A 115 10.94 -5.19 17.06
C HIS A 115 10.01 -6.40 16.95
N ASN A 116 8.87 -6.21 16.29
CA ASN A 116 7.88 -7.25 16.03
C ASN A 116 7.73 -7.44 14.53
N GLY A 117 7.29 -8.63 14.11
CA GLY A 117 7.01 -8.95 12.70
C GLY A 117 8.23 -8.98 11.75
N VAL A 118 9.38 -8.46 12.15
CA VAL A 118 10.64 -8.45 11.40
C VAL A 118 11.68 -9.25 12.15
N TRP A 119 12.42 -10.06 11.40
CA TRP A 119 13.45 -10.96 11.92
C TRP A 119 14.85 -10.37 11.75
N HIS A 120 15.23 -9.96 10.53
CA HIS A 120 16.53 -9.33 10.26
C HIS A 120 16.44 -8.19 9.25
N LEU A 121 17.42 -7.29 9.33
CA LEU A 121 17.72 -6.30 8.28
C LEU A 121 19.09 -6.60 7.68
N TYR A 122 19.19 -6.56 6.36
CA TYR A 122 20.40 -6.84 5.60
C TYR A 122 20.77 -5.66 4.71
N GLY A 123 22.01 -5.66 4.24
CA GLY A 123 22.53 -4.66 3.31
C GLY A 123 23.32 -3.56 3.98
N VAL A 124 24.23 -2.96 3.22
CA VAL A 124 25.20 -1.96 3.70
C VAL A 124 24.52 -0.76 4.35
N GLY A 125 23.30 -0.42 3.92
CA GLY A 125 22.55 0.71 4.46
C GLY A 125 22.05 0.53 5.88
N THR A 126 22.11 -0.69 6.42
CA THR A 126 21.67 -1.00 7.80
C THR A 126 22.84 -1.02 8.80
N TRP A 127 24.09 -0.95 8.32
CA TRP A 127 25.29 -1.17 9.12
C TRP A 127 25.89 0.14 9.67
N GLY A 128 26.91 0.00 10.51
CA GLY A 128 27.72 1.09 11.03
C GLY A 128 27.43 1.44 12.50
N ASN A 129 28.42 2.08 13.13
CA ASN A 129 28.33 2.57 14.50
C ASN A 129 27.25 3.66 14.62
N LYS A 130 26.27 3.48 15.50
CA LYS A 130 25.15 4.42 15.68
C LYS A 130 25.59 5.89 15.84
N ASP A 131 26.74 6.16 16.44
CA ASP A 131 27.19 7.53 16.72
C ASP A 131 28.07 8.11 15.60
N SER A 132 28.44 7.32 14.60
CA SER A 132 29.23 7.79 13.45
C SER A 132 28.38 8.49 12.39
N PRO A 133 28.80 9.64 11.84
CA PRO A 133 28.13 10.29 10.72
C PRO A 133 28.14 9.44 9.44
N THR A 134 29.03 8.45 9.34
CA THR A 134 29.14 7.55 8.18
C THR A 134 28.18 6.36 8.22
N SER A 135 27.44 6.18 9.32
CA SER A 135 26.40 5.14 9.43
C SER A 135 25.14 5.60 8.72
N VAL A 136 25.12 5.33 7.42
CA VAL A 136 24.09 5.77 6.48
C VAL A 136 23.57 4.61 5.65
N TRP A 137 22.37 4.79 5.10
CA TRP A 137 21.91 4.12 3.91
C TRP A 137 22.42 4.91 2.69
N PRO A 138 23.41 4.36 1.95
CA PRO A 138 23.97 5.05 0.80
C PRO A 138 22.96 5.25 -0.33
N GLY A 139 23.17 6.28 -1.14
CA GLY A 139 22.50 6.42 -2.43
C GLY A 139 22.71 5.20 -3.33
N HIS A 140 21.71 4.88 -4.14
CA HIS A 140 21.73 3.77 -5.12
C HIS A 140 22.10 2.40 -4.52
N SER A 141 21.77 2.16 -3.25
CA SER A 141 22.07 0.90 -2.57
C SER A 141 20.82 0.26 -2.01
N ASP A 142 20.89 -1.06 -1.85
CA ASP A 142 19.79 -1.88 -1.40
C ASP A 142 19.92 -2.25 0.08
N ILE A 143 18.76 -2.40 0.71
CA ILE A 143 18.60 -3.16 1.95
C ILE A 143 17.57 -4.26 1.71
N SER A 144 17.62 -5.31 2.53
CA SER A 144 16.58 -6.33 2.55
C SER A 144 16.01 -6.47 3.94
N ILE A 145 14.69 -6.54 4.03
CA ILE A 145 13.94 -6.72 5.27
C ILE A 145 13.39 -8.15 5.27
N GLU A 146 13.86 -8.98 6.20
CA GLU A 146 13.33 -10.32 6.42
C GLU A 146 12.17 -10.24 7.43
N TYR A 147 10.98 -10.61 6.98
CA TYR A 147 9.81 -10.67 7.84
C TYR A 147 9.71 -12.04 8.53
N LYS A 148 9.12 -12.04 9.73
CA LYS A 148 8.78 -13.28 10.42
C LYS A 148 7.83 -14.11 9.55
N LYS A 149 7.94 -15.41 9.69
CA LYS A 149 7.09 -16.40 9.03
C LYS A 149 5.60 -16.07 9.20
N GLY A 150 4.84 -16.17 8.10
CA GLY A 150 3.38 -15.95 8.08
C GLY A 150 2.94 -14.49 8.15
N VAL A 151 3.87 -13.54 8.19
CA VAL A 151 3.53 -12.11 8.12
C VAL A 151 3.18 -11.70 6.69
N LEU A 152 3.95 -12.18 5.71
CA LEU A 152 3.77 -11.90 4.30
C LEU A 152 3.44 -13.18 3.55
N HIS A 153 2.54 -13.09 2.57
CA HIS A 153 2.12 -14.18 1.70
C HIS A 153 2.27 -13.79 0.22
N PRO A 154 2.52 -14.76 -0.67
CA PRO A 154 2.47 -14.51 -2.10
C PRO A 154 1.12 -13.91 -2.52
N GLY A 155 1.18 -12.81 -3.27
CA GLY A 155 -0.01 -12.06 -3.73
C GLY A 155 -0.38 -10.85 -2.87
N ASP A 156 0.24 -10.69 -1.70
CA ASP A 156 0.03 -9.50 -0.86
C ASP A 156 0.50 -8.22 -1.54
N CYS A 157 -0.27 -7.14 -1.33
CA CYS A 157 0.12 -5.78 -1.66
C CYS A 157 0.81 -5.14 -0.45
N ILE A 158 2.09 -4.78 -0.59
CA ILE A 158 2.94 -4.30 0.50
C ILE A 158 3.23 -2.83 0.30
N THR A 159 2.92 -2.01 1.31
CA THR A 159 3.34 -0.61 1.35
C THR A 159 4.37 -0.43 2.45
N LEU A 160 5.47 0.26 2.13
CA LEU A 160 6.43 0.73 3.11
C LEU A 160 6.35 2.25 3.22
N GLU A 161 6.30 2.73 4.46
CA GLU A 161 6.52 4.13 4.78
C GLU A 161 7.83 4.29 5.54
N VAL A 162 8.69 5.16 5.03
CA VAL A 162 9.94 5.54 5.69
C VAL A 162 9.77 6.91 6.32
N ILE A 163 9.98 6.96 7.63
CA ILE A 163 9.81 8.15 8.47
C ILE A 163 11.18 8.60 8.96
N ASP A 164 11.48 9.88 8.78
CA ASP A 164 12.58 10.52 9.48
C ASP A 164 12.15 10.84 10.90
N THR A 165 12.75 10.15 11.87
CA THR A 165 12.43 10.28 13.30
C THR A 165 12.88 11.61 13.90
N THR A 166 13.78 12.36 13.25
CA THR A 166 14.20 13.68 13.75
C THR A 166 13.14 14.75 13.48
N THR A 167 12.42 14.62 12.36
CA THR A 167 11.36 15.54 11.95
C THR A 167 9.96 14.96 12.13
N ASN A 168 9.86 13.66 12.42
CA ASN A 168 8.64 12.87 12.48
C ASN A 168 7.78 12.98 11.21
N ARG A 169 8.43 13.07 10.04
CA ARG A 169 7.77 13.18 8.73
C ARG A 169 7.98 11.92 7.92
N ILE A 170 6.95 11.51 7.19
CA ILE A 170 7.08 10.51 6.14
C ILE A 170 7.90 11.13 5.02
N ILE A 171 9.09 10.59 4.80
CA ILE A 171 10.01 11.06 3.75
C ILE A 171 9.96 10.16 2.51
N SER A 172 9.36 8.96 2.64
CA SER A 172 9.07 8.13 1.49
C SER A 172 7.91 7.17 1.74
N ARG A 173 7.16 6.89 0.67
CA ARG A 173 6.14 5.84 0.61
C ARG A 173 6.23 5.13 -0.73
N ASP A 174 6.22 3.81 -0.72
CA ASP A 174 6.14 2.99 -1.94
C ASP A 174 5.27 1.75 -1.70
N THR A 175 4.55 1.32 -2.75
CA THR A 175 3.61 0.19 -2.70
C THR A 175 3.91 -0.79 -3.82
N TYR A 176 4.08 -2.08 -3.48
CA TYR A 176 4.33 -3.17 -4.41
C TYR A 176 3.19 -4.22 -4.35
N PRO A 177 2.77 -4.84 -5.46
CA PRO A 177 3.27 -4.64 -6.83
C PRO A 177 2.95 -3.24 -7.35
N HIS A 178 3.88 -2.65 -8.10
CA HIS A 178 3.65 -1.34 -8.70
C HIS A 178 2.55 -1.48 -9.76
N THR A 179 1.45 -0.74 -9.61
CA THR A 179 0.40 -0.70 -10.63
C THR A 179 1.01 -0.20 -11.94
N THR A 180 0.94 -1.01 -12.99
CA THR A 180 1.45 -0.60 -14.29
C THR A 180 0.38 0.15 -15.07
N THR A 181 0.79 0.98 -16.01
CA THR A 181 -0.13 1.62 -16.98
C THR A 181 -0.97 0.58 -17.72
N ARG A 182 -0.44 -0.64 -17.91
CA ARG A 182 -1.15 -1.76 -18.54
C ARG A 182 -2.31 -2.27 -17.68
N ASP A 183 -2.14 -2.34 -16.36
CA ASP A 183 -3.20 -2.78 -15.44
C ASP A 183 -4.37 -1.79 -15.42
N ILE A 184 -4.04 -0.49 -15.44
CA ILE A 184 -5.02 0.59 -15.54
C ILE A 184 -5.72 0.57 -16.90
N GLN A 185 -4.96 0.46 -18.01
CA GLN A 185 -5.53 0.40 -19.35
C GLN A 185 -6.43 -0.82 -19.56
N TRP A 186 -6.04 -1.99 -19.05
CA TRP A 186 -6.90 -3.17 -19.10
C TRP A 186 -8.23 -2.93 -18.37
N PHE A 187 -8.19 -2.38 -17.15
CA PHE A 187 -9.40 -2.07 -16.40
C PHE A 187 -10.30 -1.06 -17.13
N MET A 188 -9.72 0.01 -17.66
CA MET A 188 -10.46 1.04 -18.40
C MET A 188 -11.11 0.46 -19.66
N ASN A 189 -10.38 -0.35 -20.43
CA ASN A 189 -10.90 -0.94 -21.67
C ASN A 189 -12.02 -1.96 -21.39
N TYR A 190 -11.87 -2.80 -20.37
CA TYR A 190 -12.80 -3.90 -20.14
C TYR A 190 -14.10 -3.46 -19.44
N PHE A 191 -14.03 -2.49 -18.53
CA PHE A 191 -15.17 -2.08 -17.72
C PHE A 191 -15.81 -0.76 -18.17
N LEU A 192 -15.04 0.18 -18.71
CA LEU A 192 -15.54 1.51 -19.07
C LEU A 192 -15.70 1.71 -20.57
N ASN A 193 -15.15 0.81 -21.41
CA ASN A 193 -15.30 0.89 -22.87
C ASN A 193 -15.46 -0.47 -23.55
N PRO A 194 -16.53 -1.25 -23.24
CA PRO A 194 -16.72 -2.61 -23.75
C PRO A 194 -16.91 -2.72 -25.28
N GLN A 195 -16.99 -1.61 -26.01
CA GLN A 195 -17.13 -1.61 -27.48
C GLN A 195 -15.80 -1.66 -28.24
N ALA A 196 -14.65 -1.74 -27.53
CA ALA A 196 -13.32 -1.84 -28.14
C ALA A 196 -12.68 -3.24 -28.01
N ALA A 197 -13.45 -4.26 -27.61
CA ALA A 197 -13.02 -5.65 -27.47
C ALA A 197 -13.69 -6.57 -28.51
#